data_AF-A0A3P9HU06-F1
#
_entry.id   AF-A0A3P9HU06-F1
#
_cell.length_a   1.000
_cell.length_b   1.000
_cell.length_c   1.000
_cell.angle_alpha   90.00
_cell.angle_beta   90.00
_cell.angle_gamma   90.00
#
_symmetry.space_group_name_H-M   'P 1'
#
loop_
_entity.id
_entity.type
_entity.pdbx_description
1 polymer ?
#
loop_
_entity_poly.entity_id
_entity_poly.type
_entity_poly.pdbx_seq_one_letter_code
_entity_poly.pdbx_strand_id
1 'polypeptide(L)'
;MDLDIRQHLIEAQQNRDPAALQAAFRLLTSAGAAAELRGRIPRVPADLYVVCAEVALQLGCVDMSTECLKTYFNGNPPPSQFLSRAFLCQGQLQPPPAPGSVEDAEEAVICFLKAIEISKMEARCHFMVFNASVLYFQKVRPLLQPGWFRFLVPSLKVVVQSLEEVDDKDHSWRAELMILLVEGFVDSGQLEDAAGFARVTQEFITSHAPHLYPKLFTLQVWHKLSEGAALLDLSRRSASLAVIYQMQELRR
;
A
#
# COMPACT_ATOMS: atom_id res chain seq x y z
N MET A 1 -2.33 -22.58 26.93
CA MET A 1 -1.57 -21.31 26.76
C MET A 1 -1.71 -20.79 25.33
N ASP A 2 -1.19 -21.48 24.30
CA ASP A 2 -1.39 -21.06 22.89
C ASP A 2 -2.88 -20.96 22.52
N LEU A 3 -3.66 -22.02 22.79
CA LEU A 3 -5.10 -22.04 22.55
C LEU A 3 -5.85 -20.89 23.26
N ASP A 4 -5.44 -20.57 24.50
CA ASP A 4 -6.05 -19.49 25.29
C ASP A 4 -5.73 -18.11 24.71
N ILE A 5 -4.50 -17.90 24.22
CA ILE A 5 -4.10 -16.67 23.54
C ILE A 5 -4.91 -16.51 22.25
N ARG A 6 -5.02 -17.56 21.43
CA ARG A 6 -5.79 -17.52 20.18
C ARG A 6 -7.27 -17.21 20.44
N GLN A 7 -7.86 -17.83 21.45
CA GLN A 7 -9.26 -17.59 21.83
C GLN A 7 -9.49 -16.12 22.20
N HIS A 8 -8.64 -15.56 23.06
CA HIS A 8 -8.73 -14.14 23.43
C HIS A 8 -8.51 -13.19 22.25
N LEU A 9 -7.61 -13.51 21.33
CA LEU A 9 -7.40 -12.70 20.11
C LEU A 9 -8.62 -12.74 19.18
N ILE A 10 -9.26 -13.90 19.04
CA ILE A 10 -10.49 -14.05 18.26
C ILE A 10 -11.62 -13.24 18.90
N GLU A 11 -11.81 -13.36 20.21
CA GLU A 11 -12.81 -12.58 20.97
C GLU A 11 -12.57 -11.08 20.84
N ALA A 12 -11.32 -10.65 21.01
CA ALA A 12 -10.92 -9.25 20.86
C ALA A 12 -11.23 -8.71 19.45
N GLN A 13 -10.96 -9.50 18.42
CA GLN A 13 -11.21 -9.09 17.03
C GLN A 13 -12.71 -9.05 16.71
N GLN A 14 -13.47 -10.09 17.07
CA GLN A 14 -14.88 -10.22 16.72
C GLN A 14 -15.76 -9.23 17.49
N ASN A 15 -15.51 -9.07 18.79
CA ASN A 15 -16.33 -8.24 19.67
C ASN A 15 -15.76 -6.83 19.88
N ARG A 16 -14.62 -6.53 19.23
CA ARG A 16 -13.83 -5.31 19.47
C ARG A 16 -13.52 -5.10 20.94
N ASP A 17 -13.18 -6.18 21.65
CA ASP A 17 -13.00 -6.21 23.11
C ASP A 17 -11.53 -5.92 23.52
N PRO A 18 -11.24 -4.72 24.08
CA PRO A 18 -9.88 -4.39 24.52
C PRO A 18 -9.44 -5.18 25.75
N ALA A 19 -10.36 -5.70 26.58
CA ALA A 19 -10.04 -6.50 27.75
C ALA A 19 -9.54 -7.89 27.34
N ALA A 20 -10.20 -8.51 26.35
CA ALA A 20 -9.72 -9.75 25.74
C ALA A 20 -8.34 -9.57 25.09
N LEU A 21 -8.13 -8.46 24.36
CA LEU A 21 -6.81 -8.12 23.81
C LEU A 21 -5.75 -7.99 24.92
N GLN A 22 -6.08 -7.30 26.01
CA GLN A 22 -5.19 -7.12 27.15
C GLN A 22 -4.83 -8.45 27.82
N ALA A 23 -5.78 -9.39 27.90
CA ALA A 23 -5.54 -10.73 28.41
C ALA A 23 -4.57 -11.51 27.50
N ALA A 24 -4.81 -11.54 26.19
CA ALA A 24 -3.92 -12.17 25.21
C ALA A 24 -2.48 -11.62 25.28
N PHE A 25 -2.35 -10.29 25.33
CA PHE A 25 -1.06 -9.60 25.40
C PHE A 25 -0.29 -9.91 26.70
N ARG A 26 -0.97 -9.99 27.85
CA ARG A 26 -0.33 -10.38 29.11
C ARG A 26 0.18 -11.82 29.07
N LEU A 27 -0.56 -12.73 28.45
CA LEU A 27 -0.12 -14.11 28.29
C LEU A 27 1.11 -14.21 27.37
N LEU A 28 1.15 -13.42 26.30
CA LEU A 28 2.33 -13.33 25.41
C LEU A 28 3.56 -12.78 26.14
N THR A 29 3.43 -11.64 26.81
CA THR A 29 4.55 -10.97 27.48
C THR A 29 5.08 -11.74 28.69
N SER A 30 4.20 -12.35 29.51
CA SER A 30 4.61 -13.18 30.65
C SER A 30 5.37 -14.44 30.21
N ALA A 31 4.96 -15.05 29.10
CA ALA A 31 5.68 -16.18 28.52
C ALA A 31 7.05 -15.77 27.94
N GLY A 32 7.14 -14.60 27.32
CA GLY A 32 8.40 -14.02 26.84
C GLY A 32 9.39 -13.74 27.97
N ALA A 33 8.96 -13.00 28.99
CA ALA A 33 9.80 -12.66 30.15
C ALA A 33 10.31 -13.91 30.89
N ALA A 34 9.45 -14.93 31.07
CA ALA A 34 9.84 -16.19 31.69
C ALA A 34 10.88 -16.98 30.88
N ALA A 35 10.90 -16.81 29.55
CA ALA A 35 11.86 -17.46 28.66
C ALA A 35 13.21 -16.74 28.69
N GLU A 36 13.21 -15.41 28.64
CA GLU A 36 14.41 -14.57 28.76
C GLU A 36 15.15 -14.82 30.09
N LEU A 37 14.44 -14.80 31.21
CA LEU A 37 14.98 -15.13 32.55
C LEU A 37 15.65 -16.50 32.62
N ARG A 38 15.25 -17.44 31.76
CA ARG A 38 15.76 -18.81 31.72
C ARG A 38 16.78 -19.04 30.60
N GLY A 39 17.12 -18.01 29.83
CA GLY A 39 17.96 -18.13 28.63
C GLY A 39 17.40 -19.10 27.59
N ARG A 40 16.07 -19.23 27.51
CA ARG A 40 15.38 -20.17 26.61
C ARG A 40 14.57 -19.43 25.57
N ILE A 41 14.28 -20.12 24.47
CA ILE A 41 13.36 -19.63 23.45
C ILE A 41 11.94 -19.58 24.05
N PRO A 42 11.16 -18.50 23.82
CA PRO A 42 9.76 -18.43 24.20
C PRO A 42 8.98 -19.63 23.69
N ARG A 43 8.14 -20.23 24.55
CA ARG A 43 7.30 -21.40 24.19
C ARG A 43 6.08 -21.03 23.35
N VAL A 44 5.91 -19.75 23.04
CA VAL A 44 4.75 -19.23 22.32
C VAL A 44 5.13 -19.02 20.86
N PRO A 45 4.32 -19.50 19.91
CA PRO A 45 4.56 -19.29 18.49
C PRO A 45 4.71 -17.80 18.14
N ALA A 46 5.72 -17.46 17.34
CA ALA A 46 6.08 -16.07 17.02
C ALA A 46 4.98 -15.35 16.21
N ASP A 47 4.20 -16.09 15.42
CA ASP A 47 3.04 -15.60 14.65
C ASP A 47 1.98 -14.94 15.54
N LEU A 48 1.83 -15.37 16.80
CA LEU A 48 0.85 -14.80 17.72
C LEU A 48 1.16 -13.36 18.12
N TYR A 49 2.43 -12.94 18.11
CA TYR A 49 2.78 -11.54 18.31
C TYR A 49 2.27 -10.69 17.15
N VAL A 50 2.35 -11.19 15.90
CA VAL A 50 1.84 -10.48 14.72
C VAL A 50 0.32 -10.38 14.77
N VAL A 51 -0.37 -11.47 15.10
CA VAL A 51 -1.84 -11.46 15.24
C VAL A 51 -2.28 -10.50 16.36
N CYS A 52 -1.58 -10.51 17.50
CA CYS A 52 -1.84 -9.57 18.59
C CYS A 52 -1.60 -8.11 18.15
N ALA A 53 -0.56 -7.85 17.37
CA ALA A 53 -0.27 -6.52 16.86
C ALA A 53 -1.36 -6.01 15.90
N GLU A 54 -1.83 -6.85 14.98
CA GLU A 54 -2.91 -6.49 14.06
C GLU A 54 -4.22 -6.15 14.79
N VAL A 55 -4.62 -7.00 15.76
CA VAL A 55 -5.84 -6.74 16.55
C VAL A 55 -5.67 -5.48 17.39
N ALA A 56 -4.50 -5.28 18.00
CA ALA A 56 -4.19 -4.06 18.75
C ALA A 56 -4.28 -2.81 17.86
N LEU A 57 -3.73 -2.86 16.65
CA LEU A 57 -3.81 -1.77 15.68
C LEU A 57 -5.27 -1.47 15.28
N GLN A 58 -6.09 -2.50 15.05
CA GLN A 58 -7.53 -2.36 14.72
C GLN A 58 -8.36 -1.75 15.87
N LEU A 59 -7.93 -1.94 17.12
CA LEU A 59 -8.55 -1.36 18.31
C LEU A 59 -7.93 -0.03 18.74
N GLY A 60 -6.89 0.45 18.04
CA GLY A 60 -6.19 1.70 18.38
C GLY A 60 -5.21 1.58 19.55
N CYS A 61 -4.87 0.37 19.99
CA CYS A 61 -3.91 0.09 21.06
C CYS A 61 -2.47 0.10 20.51
N VAL A 62 -1.99 1.29 20.15
CA VAL A 62 -0.69 1.52 19.49
C VAL A 62 0.49 0.93 20.28
N ASP A 63 0.52 1.11 21.60
CA ASP A 63 1.61 0.62 22.46
C ASP A 63 1.73 -0.90 22.44
N MET A 64 0.60 -1.61 22.52
CA MET A 64 0.56 -3.07 22.49
C MET A 64 1.00 -3.60 21.14
N SER A 65 0.54 -2.97 20.05
CA SER A 65 0.97 -3.32 18.70
C SER A 65 2.48 -3.13 18.53
N THR A 66 3.01 -2.02 19.03
CA THR A 66 4.43 -1.68 18.89
C THR A 66 5.31 -2.68 19.65
N GLU A 67 4.94 -3.01 20.89
CA GLU A 67 5.69 -3.96 21.71
C GLU A 67 5.66 -5.38 21.10
N CYS A 68 4.50 -5.83 20.62
CA CYS A 68 4.39 -7.13 19.94
C CYS A 68 5.28 -7.20 18.69
N LEU A 69 5.27 -6.16 17.85
CA LEU A 69 6.12 -6.12 16.66
C LEU A 69 7.60 -6.10 17.02
N LYS A 70 7.99 -5.32 18.04
CA LYS A 70 9.38 -5.29 18.54
C LYS A 70 9.84 -6.67 18.99
N THR A 71 9.03 -7.38 19.77
CA THR A 71 9.34 -8.76 20.18
C THR A 71 9.46 -9.70 18.97
N TYR A 72 8.56 -9.58 18.00
CA TYR A 72 8.59 -10.39 16.78
C TYR A 72 9.86 -10.16 15.95
N PHE A 73 10.20 -8.91 15.65
CA PHE A 73 11.38 -8.56 14.84
C PHE A 73 12.71 -8.89 15.55
N ASN A 74 12.79 -8.73 16.87
CA ASN A 74 13.96 -9.13 17.65
C ASN A 74 14.27 -10.64 17.52
N GLY A 75 13.26 -11.45 17.19
CA GLY A 75 13.42 -12.87 16.92
C GLY A 75 14.05 -13.20 15.56
N ASN A 76 14.39 -12.20 14.73
CA ASN A 76 14.90 -12.36 13.36
C ASN A 76 14.08 -13.38 12.53
N PRO A 77 12.77 -13.13 12.35
CA PRO A 77 11.86 -14.07 11.70
C PRO A 77 12.26 -14.32 10.23
N PRO A 78 12.14 -15.56 9.73
CA PRO A 78 12.36 -15.84 8.31
C PRO A 78 11.25 -15.24 7.44
N PRO A 79 11.48 -15.08 6.12
CA PRO A 79 10.45 -14.71 5.16
C PRO A 79 9.23 -15.62 5.28
N SER A 80 8.07 -15.01 5.52
CA SER A 80 6.80 -15.71 5.69
C SER A 80 5.65 -14.72 5.54
N GLN A 81 4.43 -15.25 5.40
CA GLN A 81 3.21 -14.44 5.43
C GLN A 81 3.13 -13.54 6.67
N PHE A 82 3.58 -14.03 7.83
CA PHE A 82 3.58 -13.27 9.08
C PHE A 82 4.62 -12.15 9.09
N LEU A 83 5.74 -12.31 8.38
CA LEU A 83 6.70 -11.22 8.21
C LEU A 83 6.13 -10.10 7.35
N SER A 84 5.44 -10.43 6.25
CA SER A 84 4.72 -9.42 5.44
C SER A 84 3.70 -8.66 6.30
N ARG A 85 2.87 -9.38 7.05
CA ARG A 85 1.85 -8.82 7.95
C ARG A 85 2.44 -7.92 9.04
N ALA A 86 3.58 -8.31 9.62
CA ALA A 86 4.29 -7.50 10.60
C ALA A 86 4.76 -6.17 10.00
N PHE A 87 5.30 -6.18 8.78
CA PHE A 87 5.66 -4.95 8.08
C PHE A 87 4.45 -4.09 7.71
N LEU A 88 3.32 -4.68 7.33
CA LEU A 88 2.09 -3.91 7.11
C LEU A 88 1.65 -3.17 8.39
N CYS A 89 1.67 -3.85 9.54
CA CYS A 89 1.38 -3.23 10.82
C CYS A 89 2.37 -2.11 11.16
N GLN A 90 3.68 -2.37 10.99
CA GLN A 90 4.73 -1.39 11.29
C GLN A 90 4.59 -0.12 10.44
N GLY A 91 4.28 -0.26 9.15
CA GLY A 91 4.04 0.88 8.26
C GLY A 91 2.78 1.66 8.64
N GLN A 92 1.72 0.96 9.09
CA GLN A 92 0.51 1.63 9.56
C GLN A 92 0.71 2.42 10.86
N LEU A 93 1.56 1.95 11.78
CA LEU A 93 1.90 2.63 13.04
C LEU A 93 2.69 3.93 12.84
N GLN A 94 3.39 4.09 11.71
CA GLN A 94 4.07 5.35 11.41
C GLN A 94 3.06 6.49 11.32
N PRO A 95 3.39 7.70 11.80
CA PRO A 95 2.50 8.85 11.66
C PRO A 95 2.19 9.11 10.17
N PRO A 96 1.03 9.69 9.84
CA PRO A 96 0.81 10.20 8.50
C PRO A 96 1.82 11.33 8.23
N PRO A 97 2.30 11.48 6.98
CA PRO A 97 3.25 12.52 6.66
C PRO A 97 2.66 13.90 6.95
N ALA A 98 3.46 14.77 7.59
CA ALA A 98 3.11 16.17 7.68
C ALA A 98 3.02 16.79 6.27
N PRO A 99 2.18 17.81 6.06
CA PRO A 99 2.15 18.52 4.79
C PRO A 99 3.55 19.05 4.45
N GLY A 100 4.15 18.48 3.39
CA GLY A 100 5.48 18.86 2.94
C GLY A 100 6.66 18.27 3.70
N SER A 101 6.49 17.14 4.38
CA SER A 101 7.61 16.29 4.80
C SER A 101 7.48 14.91 4.17
N VAL A 102 8.52 14.51 3.44
CA VAL A 102 8.61 13.19 2.81
C VAL A 102 9.17 12.19 3.80
N GLU A 103 10.08 12.65 4.67
CA GLU A 103 10.79 11.89 5.68
C GLU A 103 9.81 11.14 6.60
N ASP A 104 8.70 11.78 6.96
CA ASP A 104 7.64 11.18 7.79
C ASP A 104 6.95 9.97 7.12
N ALA A 105 6.97 9.88 5.78
CA ALA A 105 6.40 8.75 5.04
C ALA A 105 7.42 7.66 4.68
N GLU A 106 8.72 7.97 4.65
CA GLU A 106 9.75 7.06 4.12
C GLU A 106 9.77 5.71 4.84
N GLU A 107 9.76 5.71 6.18
CA GLU A 107 9.79 4.47 6.95
C GLU A 107 8.55 3.61 6.70
N ALA A 108 7.38 4.25 6.56
CA ALA A 108 6.14 3.56 6.25
C ALA A 108 6.18 2.94 4.84
N VAL A 109 6.67 3.71 3.86
CA VAL A 109 6.85 3.24 2.49
C VAL A 109 7.80 2.04 2.45
N ILE A 110 8.94 2.11 3.13
CA ILE A 110 9.91 1.01 3.21
C ILE A 110 9.24 -0.25 3.79
N CYS A 111 8.43 -0.11 4.84
CA CYS A 111 7.68 -1.22 5.43
C CYS A 111 6.74 -1.86 4.39
N PHE A 112 5.94 -1.07 3.67
CA PHE A 112 5.03 -1.62 2.65
C PHE A 112 5.76 -2.28 1.49
N LEU A 113 6.88 -1.72 1.03
CA LEU A 113 7.69 -2.34 -0.03
C LEU A 113 8.32 -3.66 0.42
N LYS A 114 8.83 -3.74 1.67
CA LYS A 114 9.30 -5.01 2.24
C LYS A 114 8.18 -6.05 2.31
N ALA A 115 6.98 -5.65 2.73
CA ALA A 115 5.83 -6.54 2.75
C ALA A 115 5.47 -7.05 1.34
N ILE A 116 5.52 -6.19 0.32
CA ILE A 116 5.29 -6.56 -1.08
C ILE A 116 6.32 -7.62 -1.53
N GLU A 117 7.62 -7.35 -1.35
CA GLU A 117 8.68 -8.26 -1.80
C GLU A 117 8.54 -9.66 -1.18
N ILE A 118 8.28 -9.74 0.13
CA ILE A 118 8.07 -11.03 0.80
C ILE A 118 6.80 -11.72 0.28
N SER A 119 5.74 -10.96 0.00
CA SER A 119 4.46 -11.50 -0.46
C SER A 119 4.53 -12.11 -1.86
N LYS A 120 5.46 -11.65 -2.70
CA LYS A 120 5.72 -12.19 -4.04
C LYS A 120 6.43 -13.54 -4.05
N MET A 121 7.06 -13.92 -2.93
CA MET A 121 7.85 -15.17 -2.86
C MET A 121 6.97 -16.43 -2.90
N GLU A 122 5.70 -16.34 -2.50
CA GLU A 122 4.79 -17.47 -2.44
C GLU A 122 3.42 -17.13 -3.05
N ALA A 123 2.94 -17.94 -3.99
CA ALA A 123 1.66 -17.70 -4.68
C ALA A 123 0.46 -17.51 -3.73
N ARG A 124 0.42 -18.26 -2.62
CA ARG A 124 -0.64 -18.13 -1.59
C ARG A 124 -0.66 -16.78 -0.88
N CYS A 125 0.42 -16.01 -0.99
CA CYS A 125 0.61 -14.71 -0.36
C CYS A 125 0.37 -13.53 -1.32
N HIS A 126 0.13 -13.77 -2.61
CA HIS A 126 -0.03 -12.71 -3.62
C HIS A 126 -1.12 -11.68 -3.27
N PHE A 127 -2.20 -12.12 -2.60
CA PHE A 127 -3.26 -11.21 -2.14
C PHE A 127 -2.75 -10.11 -1.19
N MET A 128 -1.61 -10.32 -0.51
CA MET A 128 -1.01 -9.31 0.34
C MET A 128 -0.32 -8.21 -0.45
N VAL A 129 0.05 -8.42 -1.72
CA VAL A 129 0.57 -7.35 -2.59
C VAL A 129 -0.52 -6.31 -2.83
N PHE A 130 -1.75 -6.76 -3.11
CA PHE A 130 -2.92 -5.88 -3.16
C PHE A 130 -3.11 -5.13 -1.83
N ASN A 131 -3.18 -5.84 -0.70
CA ASN A 131 -3.37 -5.21 0.61
C ASN A 131 -2.28 -4.17 0.92
N ALA A 132 -1.02 -4.49 0.64
CA ALA A 132 0.10 -3.59 0.82
C ALA A 132 -0.01 -2.35 -0.07
N SER A 133 -0.45 -2.50 -1.33
CA SER A 133 -0.64 -1.39 -2.26
C SER A 133 -1.72 -0.40 -1.79
N VAL A 134 -2.81 -0.92 -1.20
CA VAL A 134 -3.89 -0.10 -0.63
C VAL A 134 -3.38 0.67 0.59
N LEU A 135 -2.67 0.01 1.50
CA LEU A 135 -2.10 0.66 2.69
C LEU A 135 -1.03 1.70 2.34
N TYR A 136 -0.18 1.38 1.35
CA TYR A 136 0.76 2.32 0.76
C TYR A 136 0.04 3.57 0.27
N PHE A 137 -0.97 3.42 -0.60
CA PHE A 137 -1.72 4.54 -1.15
C PHE A 137 -2.38 5.39 -0.06
N GLN A 138 -3.01 4.75 0.93
CA GLN A 138 -3.62 5.46 2.06
C GLN A 138 -2.60 6.28 2.84
N LYS A 139 -1.40 5.75 3.07
CA LYS A 139 -0.33 6.43 3.82
C LYS A 139 0.25 7.61 3.06
N VAL A 140 0.50 7.45 1.76
CA VAL A 140 1.17 8.47 0.93
C VAL A 140 0.20 9.49 0.34
N ARG A 141 -1.11 9.31 0.51
CA ARG A 141 -2.15 10.22 -0.03
C ARG A 141 -1.90 11.70 0.26
N PRO A 142 -1.44 12.14 1.45
CA PRO A 142 -1.15 13.56 1.69
C PRO A 142 -0.03 14.13 0.82
N LEU A 143 0.85 13.29 0.26
CA LEU A 143 1.95 13.66 -0.62
C LEU A 143 1.55 13.69 -2.12
N LEU A 144 0.30 13.33 -2.46
CA LEU A 144 -0.26 13.47 -3.81
C LEU A 144 -0.67 14.92 -4.12
N GLN A 145 0.19 15.87 -3.75
CA GLN A 145 0.03 17.29 -4.00
C GLN A 145 1.13 17.76 -4.96
N PRO A 146 0.88 18.79 -5.79
CA PRO A 146 1.89 19.33 -6.70
C PRO A 146 3.20 19.68 -5.98
N GLY A 147 4.33 19.26 -6.56
CA GLY A 147 5.68 19.45 -6.04
C GLY A 147 6.15 18.41 -5.02
N TRP A 148 5.25 17.59 -4.47
CA TRP A 148 5.56 16.52 -3.53
C TRP A 148 5.41 15.13 -4.15
N PHE A 149 4.56 15.01 -5.18
CA PHE A 149 4.26 13.72 -5.79
C PHE A 149 5.50 13.09 -6.46
N ARG A 150 6.40 13.91 -7.01
CA ARG A 150 7.70 13.45 -7.55
C ARG A 150 8.49 12.51 -6.63
N PHE A 151 8.38 12.67 -5.30
CA PHE A 151 9.11 11.83 -4.35
C PHE A 151 8.54 10.41 -4.24
N LEU A 152 7.28 10.21 -4.63
CA LEU A 152 6.62 8.90 -4.61
C LEU A 152 6.85 8.09 -5.88
N VAL A 153 7.28 8.71 -6.99
CA VAL A 153 7.45 8.04 -8.29
C VAL A 153 8.26 6.73 -8.17
N PRO A 154 9.41 6.67 -7.47
CA PRO A 154 10.18 5.43 -7.35
C PRO A 154 9.41 4.32 -6.65
N SER A 155 8.74 4.61 -5.54
CA SER A 155 8.01 3.60 -4.77
C SER A 155 6.72 3.17 -5.45
N LEU A 156 6.00 4.11 -6.08
CA LEU A 156 4.77 3.81 -6.82
C LEU A 156 5.04 2.92 -8.03
N LYS A 157 6.18 3.08 -8.72
CA LYS A 157 6.63 2.15 -9.78
C LYS A 157 6.71 0.71 -9.26
N VAL A 158 7.37 0.49 -8.12
CA VAL A 158 7.52 -0.83 -7.52
C VAL A 158 6.16 -1.43 -7.17
N VAL A 159 5.24 -0.62 -6.63
CA VAL A 159 3.88 -1.07 -6.29
C VAL A 159 3.11 -1.51 -7.54
N VAL A 160 3.08 -0.68 -8.59
CA VAL A 160 2.38 -0.99 -9.85
C VAL A 160 2.97 -2.24 -10.53
N GLN A 161 4.29 -2.33 -10.58
CA GLN A 161 4.98 -3.49 -11.16
C GLN A 161 4.72 -4.76 -10.34
N SER A 162 4.69 -4.67 -9.01
CA SER A 162 4.45 -5.84 -8.18
C SER A 162 3.02 -6.38 -8.34
N LEU A 163 2.02 -5.51 -8.54
CA LEU A 163 0.65 -5.93 -8.88
C LEU A 163 0.58 -6.63 -10.24
N GLU A 164 1.40 -6.21 -11.20
CA GLU A 164 1.56 -6.89 -12.49
C GLU A 164 2.19 -8.27 -12.35
N GLU A 165 3.32 -8.34 -11.63
CA GLU A 165 4.10 -9.57 -11.44
C GLU A 165 3.27 -10.70 -10.83
N VAL A 166 2.35 -10.37 -9.92
CA VAL A 166 1.48 -11.34 -9.27
C VAL A 166 0.16 -11.60 -10.00
N ASP A 167 -0.05 -10.97 -11.16
CA ASP A 167 -1.28 -11.03 -11.95
C ASP A 167 -2.53 -10.72 -11.09
N ASP A 168 -2.46 -9.61 -10.35
CA ASP A 168 -3.55 -9.16 -9.48
C ASP A 168 -4.84 -8.91 -10.28
N LYS A 169 -5.96 -9.35 -9.72
CA LYS A 169 -7.26 -9.37 -10.40
C LYS A 169 -8.00 -8.06 -10.34
N ASP A 170 -7.61 -7.12 -9.48
CA ASP A 170 -8.19 -5.79 -9.47
C ASP A 170 -7.46 -4.87 -10.47
N HIS A 171 -7.77 -5.08 -11.75
CA HIS A 171 -7.21 -4.26 -12.82
C HIS A 171 -7.66 -2.79 -12.73
N SER A 172 -8.80 -2.51 -12.11
CA SER A 172 -9.26 -1.12 -11.93
C SER A 172 -8.36 -0.40 -10.92
N TRP A 173 -8.03 -1.06 -9.82
CA TRP A 173 -7.08 -0.56 -8.84
C TRP A 173 -5.69 -0.34 -9.43
N ARG A 174 -5.16 -1.31 -10.17
CA ARG A 174 -3.87 -1.16 -10.87
C ARG A 174 -3.91 0.01 -11.86
N ALA A 175 -4.97 0.17 -12.63
CA ALA A 175 -5.13 1.29 -13.56
C ALA A 175 -5.15 2.65 -12.85
N GLU A 176 -5.81 2.77 -11.70
CA GLU A 176 -5.78 4.00 -10.89
C GLU A 176 -4.36 4.36 -10.45
N LEU A 177 -3.58 3.37 -9.99
CA LEU A 177 -2.18 3.57 -9.62
C LEU A 177 -1.29 3.90 -10.82
N MET A 178 -1.58 3.34 -12.00
CA MET A 178 -0.87 3.69 -13.24
C MET A 178 -1.15 5.14 -13.67
N ILE A 179 -2.40 5.60 -13.59
CA ILE A 179 -2.75 7.01 -13.87
C ILE A 179 -2.02 7.94 -12.89
N LEU A 180 -2.01 7.60 -11.61
CA LEU A 180 -1.26 8.32 -10.58
C LEU A 180 0.23 8.37 -10.91
N LEU A 181 0.81 7.28 -11.42
CA LEU A 181 2.21 7.29 -11.81
C LEU A 181 2.49 8.22 -13.01
N VAL A 182 1.58 8.33 -13.98
CA VAL A 182 1.65 9.35 -15.04
C VAL A 182 1.65 10.77 -14.44
N GLU A 183 0.74 11.05 -13.50
CA GLU A 183 0.70 12.34 -12.79
C GLU A 183 2.00 12.62 -12.04
N GLY A 184 2.57 11.62 -11.36
CA GLY A 184 3.84 11.76 -10.66
C GLY A 184 5.02 12.07 -11.58
N PHE A 185 5.06 11.48 -12.79
CA PHE A 185 6.06 11.82 -13.80
C PHE A 185 5.92 13.27 -14.30
N VAL A 186 4.68 13.71 -14.55
CA VAL A 186 4.38 15.09 -14.92
C VAL A 186 4.83 16.06 -13.82
N ASP A 187 4.52 15.77 -12.56
CA ASP A 187 4.94 16.57 -11.40
C ASP A 187 6.47 16.64 -11.24
N SER A 188 7.16 15.58 -11.65
CA SER A 188 8.63 15.50 -11.68
C SER A 188 9.26 16.26 -12.85
N GLY A 189 8.46 16.78 -13.79
CA GLY A 189 8.94 17.37 -15.04
C GLY A 189 9.46 16.37 -16.08
N GLN A 190 9.28 15.07 -15.84
CA GLN A 190 9.74 13.99 -16.72
C GLN A 190 8.69 13.71 -17.81
N LEU A 191 8.48 14.66 -18.72
CA LEU A 191 7.39 14.61 -19.70
C LEU A 191 7.52 13.45 -20.71
N GLU A 192 8.74 13.08 -21.09
CA GLU A 192 8.98 11.94 -21.98
C GLU A 192 8.58 10.61 -21.32
N ASP A 193 8.97 10.40 -20.06
CA ASP A 193 8.57 9.24 -19.28
C ASP A 193 7.06 9.23 -19.04
N ALA A 194 6.47 10.40 -18.75
CA ALA A 194 5.02 10.55 -18.61
C ALA A 194 4.29 10.15 -19.90
N ALA A 195 4.75 10.60 -21.07
CA ALA A 195 4.15 10.26 -22.36
C ALA A 195 4.30 8.76 -22.69
N GLY A 196 5.50 8.21 -22.49
CA GLY A 196 5.77 6.79 -22.69
C GLY A 196 4.89 5.91 -21.80
N PHE A 197 4.78 6.25 -20.51
CA PHE A 197 3.99 5.49 -19.55
C PHE A 197 2.48 5.71 -19.73
N ALA A 198 2.04 6.89 -20.17
CA ALA A 198 0.65 7.16 -20.51
C ALA A 198 0.15 6.27 -21.66
N ARG A 199 1.02 5.99 -22.66
CA ARG A 199 0.68 5.05 -23.75
C ARG A 199 0.47 3.62 -23.23
N VAL A 200 1.39 3.13 -22.39
CA VAL A 200 1.26 1.80 -21.75
C VAL A 200 -0.01 1.74 -20.90
N THR A 201 -0.28 2.80 -20.14
CA THR A 201 -1.48 2.93 -19.31
C THR A 201 -2.76 2.93 -20.15
N GLN A 202 -2.75 3.61 -21.30
CA GLN A 202 -3.89 3.62 -22.24
C GLN A 202 -4.19 2.22 -22.78
N GLU A 203 -3.18 1.47 -23.21
CA GLU A 203 -3.35 0.10 -23.71
C GLU A 203 -3.96 -0.82 -22.64
N PHE A 204 -3.45 -0.72 -21.41
CA PHE A 204 -3.95 -1.48 -20.27
C PHE A 204 -5.41 -1.14 -19.93
N ILE A 205 -5.72 0.16 -19.79
CA ILE A 205 -7.05 0.67 -19.45
C ILE A 205 -8.08 0.29 -20.51
N THR A 206 -7.73 0.40 -21.78
CA THR A 206 -8.65 0.06 -22.89
C THR A 206 -9.10 -1.40 -22.81
N SER A 207 -8.20 -2.28 -22.36
CA SER A 207 -8.45 -3.73 -22.28
C SER A 207 -9.16 -4.13 -20.99
N HIS A 208 -8.86 -3.50 -19.85
CA HIS A 208 -9.26 -4.01 -18.53
C HIS A 208 -10.15 -3.05 -17.71
N ALA A 209 -10.06 -1.73 -17.92
CA ALA A 209 -10.76 -0.74 -17.10
C ALA A 209 -11.19 0.51 -17.91
N PRO A 210 -11.93 0.36 -19.03
CA PRO A 210 -12.16 1.45 -19.99
C PRO A 210 -12.90 2.67 -19.40
N HIS A 211 -13.62 2.48 -18.30
CA HIS A 211 -14.29 3.54 -17.56
C HIS A 211 -13.32 4.58 -16.96
N LEU A 212 -12.04 4.22 -16.76
CA LEU A 212 -11.00 5.13 -16.26
C LEU A 212 -10.30 5.94 -17.38
N TYR A 213 -10.56 5.61 -18.65
CA TYR A 213 -9.92 6.29 -19.76
C TYR A 213 -10.14 7.82 -19.79
N PRO A 214 -11.33 8.37 -19.48
CA PRO A 214 -11.52 9.82 -19.41
C PRO A 214 -10.57 10.54 -18.44
N LYS A 215 -10.20 9.88 -17.34
CA LYS A 215 -9.24 10.42 -16.37
C LYS A 215 -7.84 10.52 -16.97
N LEU A 216 -7.35 9.43 -17.58
CA LEU A 216 -6.07 9.44 -18.30
C LEU A 216 -6.07 10.46 -19.45
N PHE A 217 -7.15 10.51 -20.25
CA PHE A 217 -7.27 11.43 -21.38
C PHE A 217 -7.16 12.90 -20.96
N THR A 218 -7.71 13.24 -19.79
CA THR A 218 -7.57 14.59 -19.22
C THR A 218 -6.10 14.96 -19.04
N LEU A 219 -5.26 14.06 -18.51
CA LEU A 219 -3.82 14.27 -18.35
C LEU A 219 -3.11 14.37 -19.69
N GLN A 220 -3.46 13.50 -20.64
CA GLN A 220 -2.86 13.49 -21.98
C GLN A 220 -3.09 14.81 -22.71
N VAL A 221 -4.30 15.37 -22.64
CA VAL A 221 -4.64 16.67 -23.26
C VAL A 221 -3.98 17.82 -22.51
N TRP A 222 -4.08 17.86 -21.18
CA TRP A 222 -3.54 18.96 -20.38
C TRP A 222 -2.02 19.08 -20.56
N HIS A 223 -1.29 17.97 -20.39
CA HIS A 223 0.18 17.97 -20.40
C HIS A 223 0.78 17.65 -21.77
N LYS A 224 -0.06 17.57 -22.82
CA LYS A 224 0.36 17.26 -24.20
C LYS A 224 1.18 15.96 -24.29
N LEU A 225 0.76 14.92 -23.58
CA LEU A 225 1.46 13.64 -23.48
C LEU A 225 1.26 12.73 -24.71
N SER A 226 0.61 13.23 -25.76
CA SER A 226 0.34 12.52 -27.01
C SER A 226 0.16 13.54 -28.14
N GLU A 227 0.27 13.09 -29.39
CA GLU A 227 0.11 13.97 -30.55
C GLU A 227 -1.29 14.60 -30.60
N GLY A 228 -1.34 15.91 -30.87
CA GLY A 228 -2.59 16.68 -30.86
C GLY A 228 -3.64 16.18 -31.85
N ALA A 229 -3.21 15.69 -33.02
CA ALA A 229 -4.10 15.10 -34.03
C ALA A 229 -4.73 13.79 -33.52
N ALA A 230 -3.94 12.92 -32.90
CA ALA A 230 -4.43 11.67 -32.33
C ALA A 230 -5.45 11.93 -31.19
N LEU A 231 -5.17 12.90 -30.31
CA LEU A 231 -6.09 13.27 -29.23
C LEU A 231 -7.41 13.87 -29.77
N LEU A 232 -7.34 14.68 -30.82
CA LEU A 232 -8.52 15.22 -31.48
C LEU A 232 -9.38 14.10 -32.08
N ASP A 233 -8.78 13.14 -32.76
CA ASP A 233 -9.51 12.01 -33.34
C ASP A 233 -10.13 11.10 -32.27
N LEU A 234 -9.44 10.91 -31.14
CA LEU A 234 -9.98 10.18 -29.98
C LEU A 234 -11.14 10.93 -29.33
N SER A 235 -11.05 12.26 -29.23
CA SER A 235 -12.11 13.10 -28.65
C SER A 235 -13.44 12.96 -29.40
N ARG A 236 -13.38 12.77 -30.72
CA ARG A 236 -14.57 12.60 -31.58
C ARG A 236 -15.30 11.28 -31.38
N ARG A 237 -14.69 10.31 -30.69
CA ARG A 237 -15.27 8.97 -30.46
C ARG A 237 -16.25 8.94 -29.28
N SER A 238 -16.24 9.96 -28.42
CA SER A 238 -17.12 10.03 -27.25
C SER A 238 -17.44 11.47 -26.89
N ALA A 239 -18.70 11.76 -26.58
CA ALA A 239 -19.13 13.07 -26.10
C ALA A 239 -18.35 13.52 -24.84
N SER A 240 -18.02 12.58 -23.93
CA SER A 240 -17.26 12.92 -22.72
C SER A 240 -15.83 13.38 -23.04
N LEU A 241 -15.16 12.73 -23.98
CA LEU A 241 -13.81 13.08 -24.39
C LEU A 241 -13.79 14.37 -25.22
N ALA A 242 -14.80 14.60 -26.05
CA ALA A 242 -14.98 15.85 -26.79
C ALA A 242 -15.09 17.05 -25.82
N VAL A 243 -15.90 16.92 -24.76
CA VAL A 243 -16.03 17.97 -23.73
C VAL A 243 -14.68 18.21 -23.03
N ILE A 244 -13.96 17.15 -22.64
CA ILE A 244 -12.63 17.28 -22.01
C ILE A 244 -11.66 18.03 -22.93
N TYR A 245 -11.59 17.66 -24.21
CA TYR A 245 -10.70 18.30 -25.17
C TYR A 245 -11.04 19.78 -25.38
N GLN A 246 -12.32 20.10 -25.56
CA GLN A 246 -12.79 21.47 -25.74
C GLN A 246 -12.53 22.35 -24.52
N MET A 247 -12.77 21.84 -23.30
CA MET A 247 -12.51 22.58 -22.06
C MET A 247 -11.04 22.97 -21.92
N GLN A 248 -10.12 22.14 -22.40
CA GLN A 248 -8.68 22.42 -22.32
C GLN A 248 -8.22 23.39 -23.41
N GLU A 249 -8.76 23.33 -24.63
CA GLU A 249 -8.49 24.35 -25.66
C GLU A 249 -8.98 25.75 -25.23
N LEU A 250 -10.09 25.83 -24.48
CA LEU A 250 -10.62 27.10 -23.95
C LEU A 250 -9.78 27.70 -22.80
N ARG A 251 -8.86 26.92 -22.20
CA ARG A 251 -7.97 27.37 -21.12
C ARG A 251 -6.60 27.86 -21.62
N ARG A 252 -6.37 27.84 -22.94
CA ARG A 252 -5.21 28.45 -23.59
C ARG A 252 -5.44 29.92 -23.85
#